data_AF-A0A7Y8ICQ6-F1
#
_entry.id   AF-A0A7Y8ICQ6-F1
#
_cell.length_a   1.000
_cell.length_b   1.000
_cell.length_c   1.000
_cell.angle_alpha   90.00
_cell.angle_beta   90.00
_cell.angle_gamma   90.00
#
_symmetry.space_group_name_H-M   'P 1'
#
loop_
_entity.id
_entity.type
_entity.pdbx_description
1 polymer ?
#
loop_
_entity_poly.entity_id
_entity_poly.type
_entity_poly.pdbx_seq_one_letter_code
_entity_poly.pdbx_strand_id
1 'polypeptide(L)' 'MRRSMELECPKCNTKQNVLLYDSINVSLDPNLKERLFKGEINVSQCEKCDQKIFLPIHYFSGKTP' A
#
# COMPACT_ATOMS: atom_id res chain seq x y z
N MET A 1 -10.25 4.06 4.47
CA MET A 1 -9.42 5.29 4.44
C MET A 1 -8.15 4.98 3.67
N ARG A 2 -7.72 5.91 2.81
CA ARG A 2 -6.48 5.79 2.04
C ARG A 2 -5.75 7.11 2.04
N ARG A 3 -4.43 7.05 1.99
CA ARG A 3 -3.53 8.22 2.01
C ARG A 3 -2.40 8.02 1.02
N SER A 4 -1.88 9.13 0.50
CA SER A 4 -0.66 9.12 -0.31
C SER A 4 0.56 9.26 0.59
N MET A 5 1.68 8.65 0.20
CA MET A 5 2.98 8.85 0.84
C MET A 5 4.11 8.78 -0.19
N GLU A 6 5.24 9.42 0.11
CA GLU A 6 6.49 9.21 -0.63
C GLU A 6 7.12 7.87 -0.19
N LEU A 7 7.48 7.06 -1.16
CA LEU A 7 8.21 5.81 -0.99
C LEU A 7 9.53 5.91 -1.73
N GLU A 8 10.64 5.61 -1.05
CA GLU A 8 11.91 5.36 -1.70
C GLU A 8 12.04 3.87 -2.05
N CYS A 9 12.29 3.57 -3.33
CA CYS A 9 12.46 2.20 -3.78
C CYS A 9 13.72 1.58 -3.13
N PRO A 10 13.60 0.44 -2.42
CA PRO A 10 14.74 -0.18 -1.73
C PRO A 10 15.79 -0.78 -2.68
N LYS A 11 15.49 -0.90 -3.98
CA LYS A 11 16.41 -1.44 -5.00
C LYS A 11 17.20 -0.37 -5.76
N CYS A 12 16.59 0.78 -6.04
CA CYS A 12 17.18 1.78 -6.94
C CYS A 12 17.07 3.22 -6.44
N ASN A 13 16.58 3.42 -5.21
CA ASN A 13 16.46 4.71 -4.52
C ASN A 13 15.58 5.76 -5.23
N THR A 14 14.76 5.32 -6.20
CA THR A 14 13.79 6.22 -6.84
C THR A 14 12.69 6.53 -5.84
N LYS A 15 12.41 7.81 -5.68
CA LYS A 15 11.29 8.32 -4.88
C LYS A 15 10.04 8.37 -5.75
N GLN A 16 8.93 7.87 -5.24
CA GLN A 16 7.65 7.85 -5.94
C GLN A 16 6.49 8.01 -4.95
N ASN A 17 5.40 8.61 -5.40
CA ASN A 17 4.18 8.69 -4.61
C ASN A 17 3.39 7.40 -4.75
N VAL A 18 3.00 6.83 -3.61
CA VAL A 18 2.20 5.59 -3.56
C VAL A 18 0.95 5.80 -2.73
N LEU A 19 -0.08 4.99 -3.04
CA LEU A 19 -1.34 4.99 -2.32
C LEU A 19 -1.35 3.85 -1.30
N LEU A 20 -1.45 4.21 -0.02
CA LEU A 20 -1.61 3.26 1.08
C LEU A 20 -3.07 3.22 1.53
N TYR A 21 -3.64 2.03 1.61
CA TYR A 21 -4.95 1.78 2.20
C TYR A 21 -4.76 1.38 3.67
N ASP A 22 -5.15 2.27 4.59
CA ASP A 22 -5.23 1.95 6.03
C ASP A 22 -6.50 1.12 6.32
N SER A 23 -7.56 1.32 5.53
CA SER A 23 -8.77 0.50 5.54
C SER A 23 -9.50 0.53 4.19
N ILE A 24 -10.11 -0.59 3.80
CA ILE A 24 -10.92 -0.72 2.60
C ILE A 24 -12.40 -0.91 2.95
N ASN A 25 -13.30 -0.38 2.12
CA ASN A 25 -14.73 -0.63 2.23
C ASN A 25 -15.22 -1.22 0.91
N VAL A 26 -15.45 -2.53 0.91
CA VAL A 26 -15.84 -3.28 -0.28
C VAL A 26 -17.31 -3.06 -0.68
N SER A 27 -18.13 -2.52 0.21
CA SER A 27 -19.52 -2.16 -0.12
C SER A 27 -19.57 -0.88 -0.96
N LEU A 28 -18.63 0.05 -0.75
CA LEU A 28 -18.51 1.28 -1.53
C LEU A 28 -17.75 1.08 -2.85
N ASP A 29 -16.74 0.22 -2.85
CA ASP A 29 -15.99 -0.16 -4.06
C ASP A 29 -15.80 -1.69 -4.10
N PRO A 30 -16.70 -2.41 -4.79
CA PRO A 30 -16.66 -3.86 -4.89
C PRO A 30 -15.37 -4.41 -5.51
N ASN A 31 -14.68 -3.62 -6.35
CA ASN A 31 -13.43 -4.03 -6.97
C ASN A 31 -12.30 -4.22 -5.94
N LEU A 32 -12.36 -3.50 -4.81
CA LEU A 32 -11.39 -3.68 -3.72
C LEU A 32 -11.41 -5.09 -3.14
N LYS A 33 -12.55 -5.80 -3.20
CA LYS A 33 -12.64 -7.20 -2.74
C LYS A 33 -11.77 -8.10 -3.59
N GLU A 34 -11.88 -8.00 -4.91
CA GLU A 34 -11.10 -8.81 -5.85
C GLU A 34 -9.61 -8.49 -5.74
N ARG A 35 -9.26 -7.20 -5.71
CA ARG A 35 -7.87 -6.74 -5.54
C ARG A 35 -7.25 -7.20 -4.22
N LEU A 36 -8.03 -7.25 -3.14
CA LEU A 36 -7.59 -7.81 -1.86
C LEU A 36 -7.24 -9.29 -2.02
N PHE A 37 -8.14 -10.10 -2.61
CA PHE A 37 -7.90 -11.53 -2.81
C PHE A 37 -6.76 -11.83 -3.79
N LYS A 38 -6.51 -10.93 -4.76
CA LYS A 38 -5.35 -11.00 -5.66
C LYS A 38 -4.03 -10.54 -5.03
N GLY A 39 -4.07 -9.99 -3.81
CA GLY A 39 -2.88 -9.47 -3.14
C GLY A 39 -2.34 -8.19 -3.80
N GLU A 40 -3.23 -7.35 -4.33
CA GLU A 40 -2.92 -6.08 -5.02
C GLU A 40 -3.18 -4.84 -4.14
N ILE A 41 -3.68 -5.03 -2.92
CA ILE A 41 -3.82 -3.97 -1.93
C ILE A 41 -2.47 -3.74 -1.25
N ASN A 42 -2.09 -2.47 -1.10
CA ASN A 42 -0.82 -2.06 -0.50
C ASN A 42 0.39 -2.71 -1.19
N VAL A 43 0.32 -2.82 -2.51
CA VAL A 43 1.41 -3.25 -3.37
C VAL A 43 1.69 -2.14 -4.37
N SER A 44 2.97 -1.84 -4.56
CA SER A 44 3.45 -0.88 -5.54
C SER A 44 4.52 -1.51 -6.43
N GLN A 45 4.63 -1.03 -7.67
CA GLN A 45 5.72 -1.35 -8.59
C GLN A 45 6.59 -0.10 -8.75
N CYS A 46 7.91 -0.26 -8.66
CA CYS A 46 8.82 0.86 -8.84
C CYS A 46 8.78 1.36 -10.29
N GLU A 47 8.58 2.66 -10.49
CA GLU A 47 8.45 3.28 -11.82
C GLU A 47 9.76 3.25 -12.64
N LYS A 48 10.91 2.99 -11.99
CA LYS A 48 12.23 2.97 -12.64
C LYS A 48 12.79 1.57 -12.88
N CYS A 49 12.58 0.63 -11.96
CA CYS A 49 13.28 -0.66 -11.97
C CYS A 49 12.35 -1.87 -11.83
N ASP A 50 11.04 -1.64 -11.89
CA ASP A 50 9.98 -2.65 -11.84
C ASP A 50 9.95 -3.52 -10.58
N GLN A 51 10.69 -3.12 -9.54
CA GLN A 51 10.66 -3.83 -8.27
C GLN A 51 9.27 -3.77 -7.66
N LYS A 52 8.69 -4.95 -7.39
CA LYS A 52 7.48 -5.08 -6.58
C LYS A 52 7.79 -4.80 -5.11
N ILE A 53 7.00 -3.94 -4.47
CA ILE A 53 7.17 -3.48 -3.10
C ILE A 53 5.86 -3.66 -2.35
N PHE A 54 5.91 -4.33 -1.20
CA PHE A 54 4.78 -4.42 -0.27
C PHE A 54 4.86 -3.26 0.71
N LEU A 55 3.79 -2.47 0.79
CA LEU A 55 3.74 -1.29 1.64
C LEU A 55 3.33 -1.71 3.06
N PRO A 56 4.13 -1.41 4.09
CA PRO A 56 3.79 -1.77 5.45
C PRO A 56 2.61 -0.94 5.94
N ILE A 57 1.61 -1.60 6.52
CA ILE A 57 0.64 -0.96 7.41
C ILE A 57 1.19 -1.06 8.82
N HIS A 58 1.56 0.08 9.40
CA HIS A 58 1.87 0.13 10.83
C HIS A 58 0.56 -0.05 11.59
N TYR A 59 0.27 -1.29 12.00
CA TYR A 59 -0.69 -1.52 13.06
C TYR A 59 -0.07 -0.95 14.33
N PHE A 60 -0.53 0.22 14.77
CA PHE A 60 -0.40 0.59 16.17
C PHE A 60 -1.24 -0.42 16.97
N SER A 61 -0.61 -1.52 17.39
CA SER A 61 -1.11 -2.30 18.51
C SER A 61 -1.04 -1.36 19.72
N GLY A 62 -2.13 -0.67 20.00
CA GLY A 62 -2.25 0.17 21.19
C GLY A 62 -1.98 -0.70 22.42
N LYS A 63 -0.74 -0.69 22.90
CA LYS A 63 -0.52 -0.82 24.33
C LYS A 63 -0.95 0.51 24.91
N THR A 64 -2.17 0.55 25.43
CA THR A 64 -2.53 1.53 26.46
C THR A 64 -1.45 1.52 27.55
N PRO A 65 -1.07 2.69 28.09
CA PRO A 65 -0.07 2.78 29.16
C PRO A 65 -0.45 1.95 30.39
#